data_AF-A0A838HBL5-F1
#
_entry.id   AF-A0A838HBL5-F1
#
_cell.length_a   1.000
_cell.length_b   1.000
_cell.length_c   1.000
_cell.angle_alpha   90.00
_cell.angle_beta   90.00
_cell.angle_gamma   90.00
#
_symmetry.space_group_name_H-M   'P 1'
#
loop_
_entity.id
_entity.type
_entity.pdbx_description
1 polymer ?
#
loop_
_entity_poly.entity_id
_entity_poly.type
_entity_poly.pdbx_seq_one_letter_code
_entity_poly.pdbx_strand_id
1 'polypeptide(L)'
;DQLRGRPTRANFRTGHLTMCTMMPMRSVPHRVVCLLGIDDGVFPRGAHIDGDDILARRPLVGERDSRSEDRQLYLDAVLAAKERLVVVYSGADERTGAQRPPAVPLGELLDVLDRTAHTPAGRVRDRILVRHPLQPFDARNFTPGKLVSGSDSFSFDTSAYAGNRAVCADRQPRPPFLSSPLAAEQTQGVIALDALARFLEHPVKQFLRQRLGLSATEEGHKSEEAIPVDPDPLDKWAVGDRLLTAGLSGVTKDAAVRAEGLRGLLPPGALGTALIDPLVDDVTALLNYSAPLRVGNPEHHDVSIGLPSAVTLTGTVAAVYGDRVVRVVYSKLGPKHKLRAWVQLLALCAQTPDQAWEAVTAGRGKKGGVLASHLAGVSGADAVAHLNDLVEVYRAGMGIPLPLPPKAAAVYAAKRRDGVSVTVAETQAGKEWRTGSPMREIGEFDDADHQRVWEDVSLGTLLAVPADPSDTRWPDEPHRFGQLARAVWTPLLDAETAVSS
;
A
#
# COMPACT_ATOMS: atom_id res chain seq x y z
N ASP A 1 -2.46 -16.01 -28.98
CA ASP A 1 -1.69 -15.83 -30.23
C ASP A 1 -2.02 -14.57 -31.05
N GLN A 2 -3.03 -13.77 -30.69
CA GLN A 2 -3.39 -12.52 -31.40
C GLN A 2 -2.50 -11.30 -31.08
N LEU A 3 -1.58 -11.43 -30.12
CA LEU A 3 -0.65 -10.36 -29.69
C LEU A 3 0.71 -10.40 -30.40
N ARG A 4 0.96 -11.37 -31.29
CA ARG A 4 2.14 -11.35 -32.15
C ARG A 4 1.95 -10.25 -33.19
N GLY A 5 2.64 -9.13 -33.01
CA GLY A 5 2.62 -8.00 -33.94
C GLY A 5 2.82 -8.49 -35.37
N ARG A 6 1.81 -8.32 -36.22
CA ARG A 6 1.95 -8.56 -37.66
C ARG A 6 2.85 -7.45 -38.22
N PRO A 7 3.87 -7.77 -39.03
CA PRO A 7 4.66 -6.74 -39.68
C PRO A 7 3.71 -5.89 -40.55
N THR A 8 3.52 -4.64 -40.14
CA THR A 8 2.86 -3.63 -40.96
C THR A 8 3.70 -3.41 -42.22
N ARG A 9 3.07 -3.01 -43.34
CA ARG A 9 3.79 -2.60 -44.54
C ARG A 9 4.75 -1.47 -44.16
N ALA A 10 6.02 -1.79 -43.99
CA ALA A 10 7.04 -0.79 -43.72
C ALA A 10 7.26 0.02 -45.00
N ASN A 11 7.25 1.34 -44.89
CA ASN A 11 7.67 2.22 -45.96
C ASN A 11 9.20 2.15 -46.05
N PHE A 12 9.70 1.33 -46.96
CA PHE A 12 11.13 1.23 -47.24
C PHE A 12 11.61 2.45 -48.05
N ARG A 13 12.89 2.81 -47.89
CA ARG A 13 13.56 3.84 -48.72
C ARG A 13 12.96 5.26 -48.61
N THR A 14 12.45 5.63 -47.43
CA THR A 14 11.92 6.97 -47.14
C THR A 14 12.99 8.01 -46.83
N GLY A 15 14.27 7.62 -46.77
CA GLY A 15 15.37 8.48 -46.31
C GLY A 15 15.58 8.49 -44.79
N HIS A 16 14.69 7.86 -44.04
CA HIS A 16 14.78 7.69 -42.58
C HIS A 16 15.34 6.31 -42.19
N LEU A 17 15.61 6.12 -40.90
CA LEU A 17 15.96 4.81 -40.30
C LEU A 17 14.91 3.76 -40.67
N THR A 18 15.35 2.64 -41.24
CA THR A 18 14.48 1.51 -41.59
C THR A 18 14.67 0.39 -40.57
N MET A 19 13.61 0.00 -39.87
CA MET A 19 13.59 -1.16 -38.98
C MET A 19 12.77 -2.26 -39.63
N CYS A 20 13.38 -3.42 -39.86
CA CYS A 20 12.72 -4.57 -40.47
C CYS A 20 13.37 -5.90 -40.04
N THR A 21 12.71 -7.01 -40.36
CA THR A 21 13.34 -8.33 -40.31
C THR A 21 14.40 -8.44 -41.41
N MET A 22 15.23 -9.48 -41.41
CA MET A 22 16.33 -9.62 -42.38
C MET A 22 15.88 -9.88 -43.83
N MET A 23 14.59 -10.13 -44.09
CA MET A 23 14.09 -10.46 -45.43
C MET A 23 13.83 -9.25 -46.36
N PRO A 24 13.09 -8.19 -45.96
CA PRO A 24 12.60 -7.19 -46.91
C PRO A 24 13.68 -6.32 -47.59
N MET A 25 14.89 -6.26 -47.04
CA MET A 25 16.02 -5.48 -47.56
C MET A 25 17.26 -6.36 -47.82
N ARG A 26 17.06 -7.67 -48.00
CA ARG A 26 18.11 -8.64 -48.25
C ARG A 26 18.98 -8.23 -49.44
N SER A 27 20.31 -8.31 -49.25
CA SER A 27 21.34 -8.03 -50.28
C SER A 27 21.29 -6.62 -50.90
N VAL A 28 20.55 -5.67 -50.31
CA VAL A 28 20.61 -4.26 -50.71
C VAL A 28 21.76 -3.60 -49.94
N PRO A 29 22.76 -3.00 -50.60
CA PRO A 29 23.89 -2.42 -49.88
C PRO A 29 23.52 -1.14 -49.11
N HIS A 30 23.90 -1.06 -47.83
CA HIS A 30 23.67 0.09 -46.95
C HIS A 30 24.98 0.56 -46.34
N ARG A 31 25.12 1.86 -46.07
CA ARG A 31 26.29 2.40 -45.36
C ARG A 31 26.43 1.77 -43.98
N VAL A 32 25.33 1.66 -43.25
CA VAL A 32 25.28 1.07 -41.91
C VAL A 32 24.22 -0.02 -41.85
N VAL A 33 24.56 -1.18 -41.29
CA VAL A 33 23.63 -2.28 -41.01
C VAL A 33 23.69 -2.57 -39.51
N CYS A 34 22.52 -2.57 -38.85
CA CYS A 34 22.41 -2.91 -37.42
C CYS A 34 21.57 -4.19 -37.27
N LEU A 35 22.17 -5.23 -36.67
CA LEU A 35 21.54 -6.50 -36.36
C LEU A 35 21.27 -6.57 -34.85
N LEU A 36 20.01 -6.74 -34.48
CA LEU A 36 19.57 -6.77 -33.08
C LEU A 36 19.03 -8.16 -32.75
N GLY A 37 19.26 -8.61 -31.52
CA GLY A 37 18.73 -9.88 -31.02
C GLY A 37 19.39 -11.10 -31.65
N ILE A 38 20.70 -11.02 -31.93
CA ILE A 38 21.50 -12.15 -32.42
C ILE A 38 21.91 -13.03 -31.23
N ASP A 39 20.89 -13.51 -30.51
CA ASP A 39 21.02 -14.22 -29.24
C ASP A 39 21.08 -15.75 -29.44
N ASP A 40 21.85 -16.43 -28.60
CA ASP A 40 21.82 -17.90 -28.54
C ASP A 40 20.41 -18.42 -28.19
N GLY A 41 19.98 -19.48 -28.86
CA GLY A 41 18.61 -20.02 -28.74
C GLY A 41 17.52 -19.20 -29.45
N VAL A 42 17.79 -17.98 -29.90
CA VAL A 42 16.86 -17.14 -30.70
C VAL A 42 17.28 -17.12 -32.18
N PHE A 43 18.58 -17.02 -32.43
CA PHE A 43 19.16 -16.98 -33.76
C PHE A 43 20.25 -18.06 -33.94
N PRO A 44 20.25 -18.82 -35.05
CA PRO A 44 19.22 -18.93 -36.09
C PRO A 44 17.86 -19.35 -35.52
N ARG A 45 16.77 -18.93 -36.16
CA ARG A 45 15.43 -19.30 -35.71
C ARG A 45 15.28 -20.82 -35.77
N GLY A 46 14.81 -21.41 -34.67
CA GLY A 46 14.53 -22.84 -34.61
C GLY A 46 13.39 -23.22 -35.57
N ALA A 47 13.58 -24.30 -36.33
CA ALA A 47 12.47 -24.98 -36.99
C ALA A 47 11.69 -25.74 -35.92
N HIS A 48 10.48 -25.31 -35.58
CA HIS A 48 9.56 -26.18 -34.87
C HIS A 48 8.83 -27.02 -35.91
N ILE A 49 9.07 -28.33 -35.85
CA ILE A 49 8.29 -29.29 -36.63
C ILE A 49 7.14 -29.75 -35.73
N ASP A 50 5.91 -29.41 -36.10
CA ASP A 50 4.72 -29.98 -35.49
C ASP A 50 4.39 -31.30 -36.21
N GLY A 51 4.80 -32.43 -35.63
CA GLY A 51 4.47 -33.78 -36.11
C GLY A 51 5.58 -34.49 -36.91
N ASP A 52 5.19 -35.46 -37.75
CA ASP A 52 6.10 -36.28 -38.56
C ASP A 52 6.57 -35.53 -39.82
N ASP A 53 7.83 -35.10 -39.85
CA ASP A 53 8.46 -34.55 -41.05
C ASP A 53 9.10 -35.67 -41.89
N ILE A 54 8.42 -36.05 -42.97
CA ILE A 54 8.87 -37.09 -43.91
C ILE A 54 10.08 -36.60 -44.72
N LEU A 55 10.20 -35.28 -44.98
CA LEU A 55 11.31 -34.70 -45.74
C LEU A 55 12.61 -34.74 -44.91
N ALA A 56 12.52 -34.53 -43.60
CA ALA A 56 13.67 -34.64 -42.70
C ALA A 56 14.30 -36.05 -42.65
N ARG A 57 13.59 -37.12 -43.06
CA ARG A 57 14.11 -38.49 -43.04
C ARG A 57 15.20 -38.73 -44.08
N ARG A 58 15.11 -38.06 -45.24
CA ARG A 58 16.12 -38.14 -46.30
C ARG A 58 16.22 -36.78 -46.99
N PRO A 59 16.95 -35.83 -46.39
CA PRO A 59 17.09 -34.48 -46.95
C PRO A 59 17.71 -34.51 -48.34
N LEU A 60 17.14 -33.75 -49.27
CA LEU A 60 17.64 -33.58 -50.63
C LEU A 60 18.15 -32.15 -50.86
N VAL A 61 19.13 -32.01 -51.75
CA VAL A 61 19.64 -30.69 -52.16
C VAL A 61 18.52 -29.88 -52.80
N GLY A 62 18.33 -28.64 -52.34
CA GLY A 62 17.28 -27.74 -52.80
C GLY A 62 16.03 -27.72 -51.91
N GLU A 63 15.93 -28.64 -50.94
CA GLU A 63 14.89 -28.56 -49.91
C GLU A 63 15.15 -27.39 -48.95
N ARG A 64 14.06 -26.92 -48.35
CA ARG A 64 14.09 -25.76 -47.47
C ARG A 64 14.66 -26.13 -46.11
N ASP A 65 15.81 -25.57 -45.78
CA ASP A 65 16.34 -25.58 -44.41
C ASP A 65 16.35 -24.16 -43.83
N SER A 66 15.37 -23.89 -42.97
CA SER A 66 15.21 -22.58 -42.31
C SER A 66 16.45 -22.13 -41.52
N ARG A 67 17.22 -23.07 -40.94
CA ARG A 67 18.46 -22.73 -40.22
C ARG A 67 19.53 -22.24 -41.18
N SER A 68 19.72 -22.93 -42.32
CA SER A 68 20.62 -22.48 -43.39
C SER A 68 20.16 -21.19 -44.04
N GLU A 69 18.85 -21.00 -44.25
CA GLU A 69 18.28 -19.73 -44.73
C GLU A 69 18.65 -18.56 -43.81
N ASP A 70 18.49 -18.73 -42.49
CA ASP A 70 18.86 -17.69 -41.51
C ASP A 70 20.35 -17.39 -41.49
N ARG A 71 21.21 -18.41 -41.56
CA ARG A 71 22.66 -18.21 -41.68
C ARG A 71 23.02 -17.47 -42.96
N GLN A 72 22.36 -17.79 -44.07
CA GLN A 72 22.54 -17.06 -45.32
C GLN A 72 22.05 -15.60 -45.20
N LEU A 73 20.91 -15.34 -44.55
CA LEU A 73 20.42 -13.98 -44.31
C LEU A 73 21.41 -13.16 -43.47
N TYR A 74 22.05 -13.77 -42.47
CA TYR A 74 23.10 -13.12 -41.69
C TYR A 74 24.32 -12.79 -42.54
N LEU A 75 24.80 -13.74 -43.35
CA LEU A 75 25.92 -13.50 -44.27
C LEU A 75 25.59 -12.38 -45.28
N ASP A 76 24.40 -12.40 -45.86
CA ASP A 76 23.96 -11.36 -46.80
C ASP A 76 23.91 -9.97 -46.14
N ALA A 77 23.49 -9.90 -44.87
CA ALA A 77 23.49 -8.66 -44.10
C ALA A 77 24.91 -8.15 -43.79
N VAL A 78 25.83 -9.06 -43.44
CA VAL A 78 27.26 -8.74 -43.24
C VAL A 78 27.87 -8.19 -44.54
N LEU A 79 27.61 -8.84 -45.68
CA LEU A 79 28.13 -8.43 -46.99
C LEU A 79 27.48 -7.15 -47.54
N ALA A 80 26.27 -6.83 -47.10
CA ALA A 80 25.56 -5.61 -47.50
C ALA A 80 26.05 -4.34 -46.78
N ALA A 81 26.77 -4.47 -45.65
CA ALA A 81 27.28 -3.34 -44.89
C ALA A 81 28.52 -2.73 -45.56
N LYS A 82 28.42 -1.47 -46.03
CA LYS A 82 29.50 -0.77 -46.74
C LYS A 82 30.49 -0.04 -45.83
N GLU A 83 30.02 0.53 -44.72
CA GLU A 83 30.85 1.33 -43.81
C GLU A 83 30.87 0.77 -42.39
N ARG A 84 29.70 0.39 -41.83
CA ARG A 84 29.60 -0.10 -40.45
C ARG A 84 28.60 -1.25 -40.31
N LEU A 85 29.02 -2.29 -39.60
CA LEU A 85 28.15 -3.36 -39.12
C LEU A 85 28.08 -3.26 -37.60
N VAL A 86 26.87 -3.17 -37.04
CA VAL A 86 26.61 -3.20 -35.60
C VAL A 86 25.83 -4.47 -35.29
N VAL A 87 26.33 -5.31 -34.40
CA VAL A 87 25.63 -6.54 -33.98
C VAL A 87 25.43 -6.51 -32.48
N VAL A 88 24.17 -6.66 -32.05
CA VAL A 88 23.78 -6.61 -30.64
C VAL A 88 23.19 -7.95 -30.23
N TYR A 89 23.70 -8.48 -29.12
CA TYR A 89 23.18 -9.66 -28.45
C TYR A 89 23.23 -9.48 -26.92
N SER A 90 22.42 -10.28 -26.24
CA SER A 90 22.24 -10.35 -24.81
C SER A 90 23.37 -11.17 -24.19
N GLY A 91 24.46 -10.51 -23.79
CA GLY A 91 25.64 -11.18 -23.22
C GLY A 91 25.50 -11.63 -21.76
N ALA A 92 24.39 -11.33 -21.08
CA ALA A 92 24.11 -11.80 -19.73
C ALA A 92 22.61 -11.92 -19.47
N ASP A 93 22.25 -12.79 -18.53
CA ASP A 93 20.90 -12.89 -17.99
C ASP A 93 20.59 -11.69 -17.08
N GLU A 94 19.47 -11.01 -17.30
CA GLU A 94 19.11 -9.76 -16.60
C GLU A 94 18.78 -9.96 -15.11
N ARG A 95 18.41 -11.18 -14.70
CA ARG A 95 18.04 -11.50 -13.31
C ARG A 95 19.22 -12.06 -12.52
N THR A 96 19.98 -12.95 -13.13
CA THR A 96 21.06 -13.71 -12.46
C THR A 96 22.45 -13.16 -12.75
N GLY A 97 22.61 -12.36 -13.81
CA GLY A 97 23.92 -11.87 -14.27
C GLY A 97 24.80 -12.93 -14.93
N ALA A 98 24.31 -14.17 -15.08
CA ALA A 98 25.04 -15.26 -15.71
C ALA A 98 25.42 -14.90 -17.15
N GLN A 99 26.66 -15.17 -17.54
CA GLN A 99 27.12 -14.87 -18.90
C GLN A 99 26.39 -15.74 -19.92
N ARG A 100 26.00 -15.12 -21.03
CA ARG A 100 25.38 -15.81 -22.16
C ARG A 100 26.32 -15.74 -23.36
N PRO A 101 26.59 -16.89 -24.01
CA PRO A 101 27.40 -16.90 -25.23
C PRO A 101 26.66 -16.18 -26.38
N PRO A 102 27.39 -15.67 -27.39
CA PRO A 102 26.77 -15.20 -28.61
C PRO A 102 26.12 -16.36 -29.38
N ALA A 103 25.16 -16.06 -30.26
CA ALA A 103 24.67 -17.03 -31.23
C ALA A 103 25.83 -17.64 -32.05
N VAL A 104 25.71 -18.92 -32.40
CA VAL A 104 26.77 -19.66 -33.13
C VAL A 104 27.31 -18.90 -34.36
N PRO A 105 26.47 -18.35 -35.27
CA PRO A 105 26.99 -17.62 -36.44
C PRO A 105 27.75 -16.32 -36.10
N LEU A 106 27.40 -15.67 -34.98
CA LEU A 106 28.14 -14.51 -34.49
C LEU A 106 29.49 -14.94 -33.91
N GLY A 107 29.53 -16.06 -33.17
CA GLY A 107 30.77 -16.68 -32.71
C GLY A 107 31.73 -17.02 -33.87
N GLU A 108 31.20 -17.64 -34.93
CA GLU A 108 31.98 -17.96 -36.14
C GLU A 108 32.53 -16.70 -36.82
N LEU A 109 31.74 -15.62 -36.91
CA LEU A 109 32.22 -14.35 -37.45
C LEU A 109 33.38 -13.79 -36.62
N LEU A 110 33.26 -13.80 -35.28
CA LEU A 110 34.33 -13.35 -34.38
C LEU A 110 35.60 -14.21 -34.54
N ASP A 111 35.45 -15.52 -34.71
CA ASP A 111 36.58 -16.44 -34.95
C ASP A 111 37.26 -16.23 -36.30
N VAL A 112 36.50 -15.84 -37.34
CA VAL A 112 37.06 -15.47 -38.65
C VAL A 112 37.79 -14.14 -38.56
N LEU A 113 37.22 -13.14 -37.88
CA LEU A 113 37.85 -11.83 -37.69
C LEU A 113 39.19 -11.95 -36.96
N ASP A 114 39.25 -12.74 -35.90
CA ASP A 114 40.51 -12.99 -35.18
C ASP A 114 41.58 -13.70 -36.02
N ARG A 115 41.18 -14.50 -37.01
CA ARG A 115 42.10 -15.22 -37.91
C ARG A 115 42.56 -14.40 -39.09
N THR A 116 41.79 -13.40 -39.50
CA THR A 116 41.98 -12.68 -40.78
C THR A 116 42.35 -11.22 -40.61
N ALA A 117 42.11 -10.62 -39.44
CA ALA A 117 42.49 -9.25 -39.12
C ALA A 117 43.47 -9.21 -37.93
N HIS A 118 44.25 -8.14 -37.85
CA HIS A 118 45.30 -7.97 -36.85
C HIS A 118 45.07 -6.69 -36.06
N THR A 119 45.37 -6.71 -34.77
CA THR A 119 45.44 -5.50 -33.94
C THR A 119 46.81 -5.42 -33.25
N PRO A 120 47.30 -4.21 -32.92
CA PRO A 120 48.56 -4.08 -32.18
C PRO A 120 48.54 -4.68 -30.77
N ALA A 121 47.37 -5.04 -30.22
CA ALA A 121 47.19 -5.30 -28.79
C ALA A 121 46.39 -6.59 -28.48
N GLY A 122 46.53 -7.63 -29.30
CA GLY A 122 45.86 -8.92 -29.09
C GLY A 122 44.79 -9.21 -30.14
N ARG A 123 43.76 -9.98 -29.75
CA ARG A 123 42.71 -10.43 -30.66
C ARG A 123 41.81 -9.28 -31.07
N VAL A 124 41.24 -9.38 -32.28
CA VAL A 124 40.32 -8.38 -32.82
C VAL A 124 39.07 -8.28 -31.97
N ARG A 125 38.54 -9.43 -31.50
CA ARG A 125 37.33 -9.47 -30.67
C ARG A 125 37.44 -8.62 -29.39
N ASP A 126 38.63 -8.53 -28.80
CA ASP A 126 38.86 -7.79 -27.55
C ASP A 126 38.76 -6.26 -27.75
N ARG A 127 38.82 -5.79 -29.01
CA ARG A 127 38.67 -4.37 -29.40
C ARG A 127 37.25 -4.02 -29.86
N ILE A 128 36.54 -4.95 -30.47
CA ILE A 128 35.23 -4.69 -31.10
C ILE A 128 34.04 -5.13 -30.24
N LEU A 129 34.24 -6.07 -29.31
CA LEU A 129 33.18 -6.54 -28.42
C LEU A 129 33.05 -5.60 -27.22
N VAL A 130 31.94 -4.87 -27.16
CA VAL A 130 31.63 -3.94 -26.07
C VAL A 130 30.59 -4.57 -25.14
N ARG A 131 30.92 -4.68 -23.85
CA ARG A 131 29.97 -5.16 -22.83
C ARG A 131 29.21 -3.99 -22.20
N HIS A 132 27.97 -3.79 -22.65
CA HIS A 132 27.10 -2.73 -22.14
C HIS A 132 26.64 -2.99 -20.68
N PRO A 133 26.48 -1.93 -19.87
CA PRO A 133 25.89 -2.02 -18.54
C PRO A 133 24.39 -2.35 -18.59
N LEU A 134 23.86 -2.96 -17.51
CA LEU A 134 22.42 -3.23 -17.38
C LEU A 134 21.60 -1.93 -17.29
N GLN A 135 22.10 -0.96 -16.51
CA GLN A 135 21.39 0.29 -16.28
C GLN A 135 21.85 1.36 -17.28
N PRO A 136 20.91 2.12 -17.88
CA PRO A 136 21.26 3.17 -18.84
C PRO A 136 22.03 4.33 -18.18
N PHE A 137 21.86 4.52 -16.87
CA PHE A 137 22.53 5.57 -16.08
C PHE A 137 23.90 5.17 -15.50
N ASP A 138 24.47 4.03 -15.90
CA ASP A 138 25.82 3.62 -15.48
C ASP A 138 26.88 4.64 -15.96
N ALA A 139 27.83 4.97 -15.08
CA ALA A 139 28.85 5.99 -15.35
C ALA A 139 29.70 5.72 -16.59
N ARG A 140 29.87 4.45 -16.98
CA ARG A 140 30.60 4.08 -18.20
C ARG A 140 29.96 4.64 -19.46
N ASN A 141 28.64 4.83 -19.50
CA ASN A 141 27.94 5.38 -20.66
C ASN A 141 28.25 6.87 -20.88
N PHE A 142 28.59 7.61 -19.83
CA PHE A 142 28.77 9.07 -19.87
C PHE A 142 30.21 9.52 -19.70
N THR A 143 31.12 8.62 -19.34
CA THR A 143 32.54 8.94 -19.18
C THR A 143 33.29 8.64 -20.48
N PRO A 144 33.96 9.64 -21.10
CA PRO A 144 34.71 9.44 -22.34
C PRO A 144 35.71 8.28 -22.24
N GLY A 145 35.72 7.43 -23.26
CA GLY A 145 36.61 6.28 -23.38
C GLY A 145 36.35 5.11 -22.40
N LYS A 146 35.35 5.20 -21.50
CA LYS A 146 35.12 4.13 -20.49
C LYS A 146 34.32 2.95 -21.00
N LEU A 147 33.29 3.17 -21.81
CA LEU A 147 32.53 2.07 -22.40
C LEU A 147 33.14 1.59 -23.71
N VAL A 148 33.43 2.54 -24.61
CA VAL A 148 34.06 2.27 -25.91
C VAL A 148 35.38 3.04 -25.95
N SER A 149 36.48 2.31 -26.09
CA SER A 149 37.83 2.89 -26.08
C SER A 149 38.01 3.88 -27.23
N GLY A 150 38.54 5.08 -26.94
CA GLY A 150 38.81 6.10 -27.95
C GLY A 150 37.58 6.84 -28.48
N SER A 151 36.41 6.66 -27.85
CA SER A 151 35.21 7.45 -28.12
C SER A 151 34.99 8.53 -27.06
N ASP A 152 34.21 9.56 -27.41
CA ASP A 152 33.58 10.46 -26.44
C ASP A 152 32.58 9.68 -25.57
N SER A 153 31.69 10.38 -24.86
CA SER A 153 30.61 9.72 -24.13
C SER A 153 29.74 8.87 -25.09
N PHE A 154 29.44 7.64 -24.70
CA PHE A 154 28.66 6.72 -25.53
C PHE A 154 27.18 7.13 -25.60
N SER A 155 26.60 7.57 -24.49
CA SER A 155 25.20 7.95 -24.40
C SER A 155 25.02 9.47 -24.49
N PHE A 156 23.98 9.86 -25.23
CA PHE A 156 23.49 11.24 -25.35
C PHE A 156 22.13 11.43 -24.64
N ASP A 157 21.66 10.43 -23.90
CA ASP A 157 20.38 10.49 -23.19
C ASP A 157 20.50 11.36 -21.92
N THR A 158 19.84 12.52 -21.97
CA THR A 158 19.83 13.50 -20.87
C THR A 158 19.14 12.97 -19.61
N SER A 159 18.13 12.11 -19.75
CA SER A 159 17.39 11.54 -18.63
C SER A 159 18.26 10.53 -17.88
N ALA A 160 18.95 9.66 -18.64
CA ALA A 160 19.90 8.71 -18.07
C ALA A 160 21.13 9.43 -17.48
N TYR A 161 21.56 10.55 -18.05
CA TYR A 161 22.62 11.39 -17.48
C TYR A 161 22.21 12.02 -16.14
N ALA A 162 20.96 12.50 -16.02
CA ALA A 162 20.45 12.98 -14.74
C ALA A 162 20.45 11.88 -13.67
N GLY A 163 20.03 10.66 -14.05
CA GLY A 163 20.14 9.47 -13.18
C GLY A 163 21.59 9.16 -12.80
N ASN A 164 22.53 9.26 -13.74
CA ASN A 164 23.95 9.04 -13.48
C ASN A 164 24.48 10.03 -12.44
N ARG A 165 24.18 11.32 -12.61
CA ARG A 165 24.58 12.36 -11.65
C ARG A 165 24.01 12.10 -10.26
N ALA A 166 22.76 11.65 -10.17
CA ALA A 166 22.13 11.32 -8.88
C ALA A 166 22.79 10.12 -8.18
N VAL A 167 23.15 9.08 -8.93
CA VAL A 167 23.82 7.87 -8.38
C VAL A 167 25.26 8.15 -7.98
N CYS A 168 25.96 9.04 -8.69
CA CYS A 168 27.34 9.43 -8.38
C CYS A 168 27.45 10.54 -7.31
N ALA A 169 26.35 11.19 -6.93
CA ALA A 169 26.34 12.21 -5.89
C ALA A 169 26.37 11.60 -4.48
N ASP A 170 26.89 12.35 -3.51
CA ASP A 170 26.84 11.95 -2.10
C ASP A 170 25.40 11.77 -1.64
N ARG A 171 25.12 10.61 -1.01
CA ARG A 171 23.80 10.28 -0.53
C ARG A 171 23.37 11.27 0.55
N GLN A 172 22.38 12.09 0.24
CA GLN A 172 21.78 13.01 1.20
C GLN A 172 20.74 12.26 2.05
N PRO A 173 20.64 12.57 3.36
CA PRO A 173 19.53 12.08 4.17
C PRO A 173 18.21 12.58 3.57
N ARG A 174 17.19 11.73 3.60
CA ARG A 174 15.85 12.13 3.14
C ARG A 174 15.33 13.22 4.08
N PRO A 175 14.74 14.31 3.56
CA PRO A 175 14.10 15.29 4.42
C PRO A 175 12.93 14.66 5.19
N PRO A 176 12.59 15.18 6.39
CA PRO A 176 11.42 14.73 7.13
C PRO A 176 10.14 14.97 6.32
N PHE A 177 9.07 14.25 6.65
CA PHE A 177 7.78 14.39 5.97
C PHE A 177 7.27 15.84 5.95
N LEU A 178 7.46 16.57 7.06
CA LEU A 178 7.28 18.01 7.15
C LEU A 178 8.53 18.65 7.74
N SER A 179 8.96 19.78 7.16
CA SER A 179 10.06 20.59 7.67
C SER A 179 9.67 21.48 8.86
N SER A 180 8.39 21.85 8.93
CA SER A 180 7.82 22.68 9.99
C SER A 180 6.31 22.42 10.09
N PRO A 181 5.68 22.69 11.25
CA PRO A 181 4.23 22.63 11.37
C PRO A 181 3.55 23.53 10.33
N LEU A 182 2.42 23.08 9.80
CA LEU A 182 1.61 23.89 8.92
C LEU A 182 1.01 25.06 9.69
N ALA A 183 0.83 26.19 9.00
CA ALA A 183 0.12 27.33 9.59
C ALA A 183 -1.26 26.88 10.09
N ALA A 184 -1.67 27.40 11.24
CA ALA A 184 -2.99 27.11 11.80
C ALA A 184 -4.07 27.46 10.78
N GLU A 185 -5.03 26.55 10.61
CA GLU A 185 -6.16 26.79 9.73
C GLU A 185 -7.06 27.86 10.35
N GLN A 186 -7.49 28.83 9.57
CA GLN A 186 -8.51 29.81 9.98
C GLN A 186 -9.89 29.13 9.96
N THR A 187 -10.05 28.04 10.69
CA THR A 187 -11.36 27.40 10.84
C THR A 187 -12.29 28.40 11.51
N GLN A 188 -13.51 28.54 11.00
CA GLN A 188 -14.50 29.55 11.42
C GLN A 188 -15.07 29.34 12.85
N GLY A 189 -14.28 28.78 13.77
CA GLY A 189 -14.71 28.48 15.13
C GLY A 189 -15.74 27.36 15.23
N VAL A 190 -16.04 26.61 14.16
CA VAL A 190 -17.01 25.50 14.18
C VAL A 190 -16.34 24.21 13.74
N ILE A 191 -16.50 23.14 14.53
CA ILE A 191 -16.00 21.80 14.22
C ILE A 191 -17.16 20.81 14.31
N ALA A 192 -17.29 19.93 13.32
CA ALA A 192 -18.30 18.87 13.36
C ALA A 192 -17.89 17.79 14.38
N LEU A 193 -18.81 17.36 15.24
CA LEU A 193 -18.59 16.32 16.25
C LEU A 193 -18.05 15.03 15.62
N ASP A 194 -18.58 14.66 14.46
CA ASP A 194 -18.13 13.50 13.72
C ASP A 194 -16.70 13.67 13.14
N ALA A 195 -16.28 14.89 12.81
CA ALA A 195 -14.91 15.16 12.37
C ALA A 195 -13.92 14.95 13.52
N LEU A 196 -14.27 15.40 14.74
CA LEU A 196 -13.48 15.14 15.95
C LEU A 196 -13.38 13.64 16.23
N ALA A 197 -14.50 12.92 16.21
CA ALA A 197 -14.50 11.47 16.40
C ALA A 197 -13.64 10.76 15.34
N ARG A 198 -13.81 11.06 14.05
CA ARG A 198 -13.01 10.48 12.95
C ARG A 198 -11.52 10.77 13.08
N PHE A 199 -11.15 11.94 13.59
CA PHE A 199 -9.76 12.28 13.85
C PHE A 199 -9.18 11.42 14.96
N LEU A 200 -9.84 11.30 16.10
CA LEU A 200 -9.35 10.47 17.20
C LEU A 200 -9.27 8.98 16.81
N GLU A 201 -10.15 8.51 15.92
CA GLU A 201 -10.09 7.14 15.38
C GLU A 201 -8.86 6.87 14.51
N HIS A 202 -8.33 7.89 13.82
CA HIS A 202 -7.14 7.77 12.96
C HIS A 202 -6.52 9.16 12.67
N PRO A 203 -5.71 9.72 13.58
CA PRO A 203 -5.23 11.10 13.49
C PRO A 203 -4.41 11.40 12.23
N VAL A 204 -3.50 10.48 11.88
CA VAL A 204 -2.61 10.64 10.72
C VAL A 204 -3.41 10.61 9.41
N LYS A 205 -4.35 9.67 9.28
CA LYS A 205 -5.23 9.60 8.11
C LYS A 205 -6.05 10.87 7.94
N GLN A 206 -6.59 11.42 9.02
CA GLN A 206 -7.34 12.67 8.91
C GLN A 206 -6.43 13.85 8.57
N PHE A 207 -5.21 13.92 9.11
CA PHE A 207 -4.24 14.93 8.69
C PHE A 207 -3.93 14.82 7.18
N LEU A 208 -3.57 13.63 6.70
CA LEU A 208 -3.28 13.41 5.28
C LEU A 208 -4.48 13.76 4.40
N ARG A 209 -5.68 13.30 4.74
CA ARG A 209 -6.89 13.49 3.92
C ARG A 209 -7.48 14.89 4.00
N GLN A 210 -7.69 15.41 5.21
CA GLN A 210 -8.38 16.70 5.41
C GLN A 210 -7.42 17.87 5.19
N ARG A 211 -6.20 17.79 5.74
CA ARG A 211 -5.24 18.90 5.68
C ARG A 211 -4.41 18.92 4.41
N LEU A 212 -3.92 17.76 3.96
CA LEU A 212 -3.05 17.69 2.77
C LEU A 212 -3.79 17.28 1.48
N GLY A 213 -5.05 16.87 1.55
CA GLY A 213 -5.79 16.36 0.38
C GLY A 213 -5.21 15.06 -0.18
N LEU A 214 -4.43 14.32 0.60
CA LEU A 214 -3.79 13.07 0.22
C LEU A 214 -4.64 11.90 0.70
N SER A 215 -5.06 11.05 -0.24
CA SER A 215 -5.66 9.75 0.07
C SER A 215 -4.69 8.65 -0.32
N ALA A 216 -4.34 7.76 0.62
CA ALA A 216 -3.66 6.50 0.34
C ALA A 216 -4.62 5.46 -0.30
N THR A 217 -5.42 5.89 -1.28
CA THR A 217 -6.23 4.96 -2.07
C THR A 217 -5.30 4.22 -3.01
N GLU A 218 -4.99 2.97 -2.68
CA GLU A 218 -4.47 2.02 -3.67
C GLU A 218 -5.56 1.78 -4.71
N GLU A 219 -5.28 2.16 -5.95
CA GLU A 219 -6.16 1.91 -7.07
C GLU A 219 -6.21 0.41 -7.38
N GLY A 220 -7.44 -0.14 -7.35
CA GLY A 220 -7.79 -1.40 -7.99
C GLY A 220 -7.91 -2.59 -7.05
N HIS A 221 -9.07 -2.76 -6.40
CA HIS A 221 -9.57 -4.13 -6.22
C HIS A 221 -9.67 -4.73 -7.62
N LYS A 222 -8.75 -5.64 -7.95
CA LYS A 222 -8.90 -6.47 -9.14
C LYS A 222 -10.20 -7.25 -8.93
N SER A 223 -11.19 -7.00 -9.77
CA SER A 223 -12.36 -7.87 -9.82
C SER A 223 -11.85 -9.28 -10.09
N GLU A 224 -12.08 -10.19 -9.14
CA GLU A 224 -11.72 -11.58 -9.34
C GLU A 224 -12.65 -12.17 -10.42
N GLU A 225 -12.06 -12.81 -11.43
CA GLU A 225 -12.82 -13.48 -12.50
C GLU A 225 -13.48 -14.78 -12.02
N ALA A 226 -13.15 -15.25 -10.81
CA ALA A 226 -13.63 -16.49 -10.23
C ALA A 226 -14.65 -16.27 -9.10
N ILE A 227 -15.55 -17.23 -8.89
CA ILE A 227 -16.43 -17.25 -7.73
C ILE A 227 -15.56 -17.51 -6.47
N PRO A 228 -15.62 -16.66 -5.44
CA PRO A 228 -14.82 -16.83 -4.24
C PRO A 228 -15.27 -18.09 -3.48
N VAL A 229 -14.42 -19.11 -3.49
CA VAL A 229 -14.65 -20.38 -2.75
C VAL A 229 -14.33 -20.21 -1.26
N ASP A 230 -13.35 -19.37 -0.95
CA ASP A 230 -13.01 -18.97 0.41
C ASP A 230 -12.82 -17.45 0.45
N PRO A 231 -13.86 -16.68 0.81
CA PRO A 231 -13.77 -15.23 0.88
C PRO A 231 -12.74 -14.81 1.93
N ASP A 232 -12.03 -13.74 1.64
CA ASP A 232 -11.00 -13.23 2.54
C ASP A 232 -11.61 -12.70 3.87
N PRO A 233 -10.80 -12.38 4.88
CA PRO A 233 -11.31 -11.84 6.14
C PRO A 233 -12.11 -10.53 6.01
N LEU A 234 -11.83 -9.71 5.00
CA LEU A 234 -12.52 -8.45 4.74
C LEU A 234 -13.90 -8.70 4.10
N ASP A 235 -13.99 -9.63 3.16
CA ASP A 235 -15.25 -10.08 2.57
C ASP A 235 -16.17 -10.69 3.61
N LYS A 236 -15.64 -11.58 4.46
CA LYS A 236 -16.36 -12.17 5.60
C LYS A 236 -16.85 -11.09 6.57
N TRP A 237 -16.01 -10.08 6.82
CA TRP A 237 -16.40 -8.92 7.63
C TRP A 237 -17.55 -8.15 6.97
N ALA A 238 -17.49 -7.86 5.67
CA ALA A 238 -18.53 -7.12 4.97
C ALA A 238 -19.88 -7.86 4.95
N VAL A 239 -19.88 -9.18 4.81
CA VAL A 239 -21.09 -10.01 4.93
C VAL A 239 -21.68 -9.90 6.33
N GLY A 240 -20.88 -10.11 7.38
CA GLY A 240 -21.38 -10.05 8.74
C GLY A 240 -21.82 -8.65 9.19
N ASP A 241 -21.19 -7.59 8.70
CA ASP A 241 -21.60 -6.20 8.97
C ASP A 241 -22.97 -5.87 8.35
N ARG A 242 -23.22 -6.37 7.13
CA ARG A 242 -24.55 -6.27 6.50
C ARG A 242 -25.60 -7.09 7.25
N LEU A 243 -25.27 -8.31 7.67
CA LEU A 243 -26.17 -9.14 8.48
C LEU A 243 -26.53 -8.46 9.80
N LEU A 244 -25.54 -7.88 10.49
CA LEU A 244 -25.77 -7.11 11.72
C LEU A 244 -26.67 -5.89 11.46
N THR A 245 -26.36 -5.11 10.43
CA THR A 245 -27.14 -3.92 10.05
C THR A 245 -28.59 -4.28 9.75
N ALA A 246 -28.82 -5.36 9.01
CA ALA A 246 -30.16 -5.88 8.72
C ALA A 246 -30.90 -6.29 10.00
N GLY A 247 -30.24 -7.03 10.90
CA GLY A 247 -30.81 -7.45 12.16
C GLY A 247 -31.13 -6.28 13.11
N LEU A 248 -30.27 -5.26 13.18
CA LEU A 248 -30.53 -4.05 13.96
C LEU A 248 -31.73 -3.26 13.42
N SER A 249 -31.98 -3.34 12.11
CA SER A 249 -33.13 -2.73 11.43
C SER A 249 -34.42 -3.58 11.52
N GLY A 250 -34.38 -4.72 12.24
CA GLY A 250 -35.54 -5.60 12.44
C GLY A 250 -35.79 -6.62 11.33
N VAL A 251 -34.86 -6.79 10.37
CA VAL A 251 -34.97 -7.84 9.35
C VAL A 251 -34.74 -9.21 10.00
N THR A 252 -35.57 -10.19 9.65
CA THR A 252 -35.43 -11.55 10.19
C THR A 252 -34.14 -12.20 9.70
N LYS A 253 -33.56 -13.08 10.54
CA LYS A 253 -32.35 -13.86 10.21
C LYS A 253 -32.46 -14.53 8.83
N ASP A 254 -33.56 -15.22 8.57
CA ASP A 254 -33.76 -15.96 7.32
C ASP A 254 -33.83 -15.03 6.09
N ALA A 255 -34.42 -13.85 6.23
CA ALA A 255 -34.47 -12.87 5.15
C ALA A 255 -33.08 -12.26 4.87
N ALA A 256 -32.32 -11.95 5.93
CA ALA A 256 -30.97 -11.40 5.81
C ALA A 256 -30.00 -12.42 5.19
N VAL A 257 -30.02 -13.68 5.65
CA VAL A 257 -29.23 -14.79 5.08
C VAL A 257 -29.57 -15.03 3.62
N ARG A 258 -30.87 -15.03 3.28
CA ARG A 258 -31.31 -15.17 1.88
C ARG A 258 -30.81 -14.04 0.99
N ALA A 259 -30.85 -12.80 1.49
CA ALA A 259 -30.35 -11.65 0.75
C ALA A 259 -28.84 -11.79 0.46
N GLU A 260 -28.03 -12.20 1.43
CA GLU A 260 -26.59 -12.43 1.23
C GLU A 260 -26.31 -13.56 0.24
N GLY A 261 -27.08 -14.66 0.30
CA GLY A 261 -26.98 -15.74 -0.68
C GLY A 261 -27.27 -15.31 -2.13
N LEU A 262 -28.06 -14.26 -2.33
CA LEU A 262 -28.40 -13.71 -3.65
C LEU A 262 -27.41 -12.64 -4.15
N ARG A 263 -26.47 -12.18 -3.31
CA ARG A 263 -25.50 -11.13 -3.69
C ARG A 263 -24.34 -11.64 -4.55
N GLY A 264 -24.14 -12.96 -4.63
CA GLY A 264 -23.04 -13.56 -5.40
C GLY A 264 -21.66 -13.48 -4.75
N LEU A 265 -21.57 -13.04 -3.48
CA LEU A 265 -20.33 -12.99 -2.70
C LEU A 265 -20.05 -14.29 -1.93
N LEU A 266 -21.04 -15.17 -1.81
CA LEU A 266 -20.91 -16.46 -1.16
C LEU A 266 -20.92 -17.57 -2.22
N PRO A 267 -20.13 -18.64 -2.03
CA PRO A 267 -20.18 -19.79 -2.91
C PRO A 267 -21.56 -20.48 -2.84
N PRO A 268 -21.97 -21.18 -3.91
CA PRO A 268 -23.30 -21.78 -3.98
C PRO A 268 -23.49 -22.96 -3.03
N GLY A 269 -24.73 -23.19 -2.61
CA GLY A 269 -25.14 -24.38 -1.86
C GLY A 269 -24.51 -24.48 -0.46
N ALA A 270 -24.15 -25.71 -0.07
CA ALA A 270 -23.67 -26.02 1.29
C ALA A 270 -22.37 -25.28 1.66
N LEU A 271 -21.54 -24.90 0.68
CA LEU A 271 -20.33 -24.12 0.92
C LEU A 271 -20.67 -22.71 1.44
N GLY A 272 -21.66 -22.06 0.83
CA GLY A 272 -22.14 -20.75 1.28
C GLY A 272 -22.77 -20.82 2.67
N THR A 273 -23.55 -21.87 2.94
CA THR A 273 -24.13 -22.13 4.27
C THR A 273 -23.03 -22.29 5.33
N ALA A 274 -22.02 -23.13 5.08
CA ALA A 274 -20.93 -23.35 6.02
C ALA A 274 -20.11 -22.08 6.32
N LEU A 275 -20.02 -21.15 5.35
CA LEU A 275 -19.36 -19.87 5.54
C LEU A 275 -20.21 -18.85 6.29
N ILE A 276 -21.53 -18.83 6.08
CA ILE A 276 -22.41 -17.83 6.68
C ILE A 276 -22.83 -18.18 8.10
N ASP A 277 -22.94 -19.48 8.45
CA ASP A 277 -23.41 -19.92 9.77
C ASP A 277 -22.59 -19.33 10.93
N PRO A 278 -21.24 -19.34 10.91
CA PRO A 278 -20.46 -18.71 11.98
C PRO A 278 -20.66 -17.19 12.06
N LEU A 279 -20.87 -16.53 10.92
CA LEU A 279 -21.12 -15.07 10.88
C LEU A 279 -22.49 -14.76 11.49
N VAL A 280 -23.47 -15.60 11.21
CA VAL A 280 -24.83 -15.51 11.77
C VAL A 280 -24.81 -15.75 13.27
N ASP A 281 -24.01 -16.70 13.77
CA ASP A 281 -23.86 -16.95 15.21
C ASP A 281 -23.25 -15.72 15.92
N ASP A 282 -22.17 -15.15 15.35
CA ASP A 282 -21.56 -13.90 15.85
C ASP A 282 -22.58 -12.76 15.88
N VAL A 283 -23.37 -12.58 14.81
CA VAL A 283 -24.40 -11.54 14.71
C VAL A 283 -25.52 -11.78 15.72
N THR A 284 -25.96 -13.03 15.88
CA THR A 284 -27.01 -13.40 16.83
C THR A 284 -26.58 -13.10 18.26
N ALA A 285 -25.33 -13.42 18.61
CA ALA A 285 -24.77 -13.08 19.92
C ALA A 285 -24.77 -11.56 20.17
N LEU A 286 -24.36 -10.76 19.19
CA LEU A 286 -24.38 -9.29 19.28
C LEU A 286 -25.80 -8.72 19.41
N LEU A 287 -26.76 -9.25 18.66
CA LEU A 287 -28.16 -8.83 18.72
C LEU A 287 -28.80 -9.19 20.07
N ASN A 288 -28.55 -10.41 20.57
CA ASN A 288 -29.06 -10.85 21.87
C ASN A 288 -28.47 -10.03 23.01
N TYR A 289 -27.17 -9.76 22.98
CA TYR A 289 -26.51 -8.92 23.98
C TYR A 289 -27.07 -7.49 23.99
N SER A 290 -27.28 -6.91 22.81
CA SER A 290 -27.73 -5.52 22.68
C SER A 290 -29.24 -5.33 22.82
N ALA A 291 -30.06 -6.37 22.66
CA ALA A 291 -31.52 -6.29 22.78
C ALA A 291 -32.01 -5.61 24.08
N PRO A 292 -31.56 -5.98 25.29
CA PRO A 292 -31.99 -5.31 26.52
C PRO A 292 -31.49 -3.87 26.66
N LEU A 293 -30.46 -3.48 25.89
CA LEU A 293 -29.92 -2.12 25.89
C LEU A 293 -30.68 -1.20 24.93
N ARG A 294 -31.38 -1.77 23.95
CA ARG A 294 -32.10 -1.05 22.88
C ARG A 294 -33.61 -1.08 23.11
N VAL A 295 -34.04 -0.82 24.34
CA VAL A 295 -35.46 -0.75 24.70
C VAL A 295 -36.01 0.62 24.34
N GLY A 296 -37.16 0.66 23.65
CA GLY A 296 -37.77 1.89 23.16
C GLY A 296 -37.37 2.25 21.73
N ASN A 297 -37.84 3.40 21.26
CA ASN A 297 -37.50 3.90 19.93
C ASN A 297 -36.16 4.64 19.99
N PRO A 298 -35.30 4.50 18.97
CA PRO A 298 -34.06 5.28 18.90
C PRO A 298 -34.36 6.76 18.68
N GLU A 299 -33.72 7.61 19.47
CA GLU A 299 -33.78 9.06 19.36
C GLU A 299 -32.48 9.63 18.77
N HIS A 300 -32.62 10.86 18.24
CA HIS A 300 -31.54 11.65 17.69
C HIS A 300 -31.43 12.94 18.49
N HIS A 301 -30.24 13.25 19.00
CA HIS A 301 -29.97 14.47 19.75
C HIS A 301 -29.03 15.37 18.95
N ASP A 302 -29.53 16.52 18.54
CA ASP A 302 -28.69 17.58 17.97
C ASP A 302 -27.94 18.29 19.09
N VAL A 303 -26.64 18.47 18.91
CA VAL A 303 -25.75 19.11 19.88
C VAL A 303 -25.09 20.34 19.28
N SER A 304 -24.98 21.39 20.09
CA SER A 304 -24.26 22.62 19.75
C SER A 304 -23.59 23.16 21.01
N ILE A 305 -22.33 22.79 21.21
CA ILE A 305 -21.60 22.98 22.46
C ILE A 305 -20.50 24.02 22.25
N GLY A 306 -20.58 25.15 22.95
CA GLY A 306 -19.50 26.14 23.00
C GLY A 306 -18.39 25.71 23.95
N LEU A 307 -17.14 25.74 23.48
CA LEU A 307 -15.95 25.35 24.22
C LEU A 307 -15.07 26.55 24.59
N PRO A 308 -14.30 26.48 25.69
CA PRO A 308 -13.34 27.51 26.10
C PRO A 308 -12.35 27.95 25.02
N SER A 309 -12.00 27.03 24.11
CA SER A 309 -11.11 27.26 22.96
C SER A 309 -11.71 28.14 21.84
N ALA A 310 -12.85 28.80 22.10
CA ALA A 310 -13.64 29.56 21.14
C ALA A 310 -14.07 28.72 19.92
N VAL A 311 -14.34 27.44 20.16
CA VAL A 311 -14.88 26.50 19.17
C VAL A 311 -16.29 26.10 19.58
N THR A 312 -17.19 26.01 18.61
CA THR A 312 -18.49 25.37 18.74
C THR A 312 -18.43 23.99 18.09
N LEU A 313 -18.66 22.95 18.88
CA LEU A 313 -18.88 21.59 18.36
C LEU A 313 -20.33 21.43 17.97
N THR A 314 -20.59 20.98 16.74
CA THR A 314 -21.94 20.77 16.21
C THR A 314 -22.11 19.39 15.60
N GLY A 315 -23.29 18.79 15.71
CA GLY A 315 -23.61 17.52 15.07
C GLY A 315 -24.81 16.83 15.71
N THR A 316 -25.01 15.56 15.35
CA THR A 316 -26.13 14.76 15.85
C THR A 316 -25.60 13.46 16.45
N VAL A 317 -26.05 13.14 17.66
CA VAL A 317 -25.85 11.84 18.30
C VAL A 317 -27.07 10.99 18.01
N ALA A 318 -26.88 9.95 17.20
CA ALA A 318 -27.94 9.01 16.80
C ALA A 318 -27.92 7.74 17.67
N ALA A 319 -28.99 6.94 17.57
CA ALA A 319 -29.15 5.66 18.26
C ALA A 319 -29.07 5.79 19.79
N VAL A 320 -29.75 6.81 20.32
CA VAL A 320 -29.94 7.01 21.75
C VAL A 320 -31.21 6.27 22.17
N TYR A 321 -31.10 5.41 23.17
CA TYR A 321 -32.21 4.64 23.73
C TYR A 321 -32.38 5.05 25.19
N GLY A 322 -33.36 5.92 25.44
CA GLY A 322 -33.53 6.55 26.76
C GLY A 322 -32.33 7.44 27.10
N ASP A 323 -31.56 7.06 28.11
CA ASP A 323 -30.35 7.73 28.58
C ASP A 323 -29.05 7.07 28.08
N ARG A 324 -29.14 6.16 27.10
CA ARG A 324 -27.99 5.39 26.63
C ARG A 324 -27.71 5.56 25.14
N VAL A 325 -26.48 5.90 24.80
CA VAL A 325 -25.97 5.74 23.43
C VAL A 325 -25.58 4.28 23.24
N VAL A 326 -26.26 3.57 22.34
CA VAL A 326 -25.98 2.15 22.10
C VAL A 326 -25.39 1.95 20.72
N ARG A 327 -24.16 1.43 20.67
CA ARG A 327 -23.45 1.11 19.43
C ARG A 327 -23.15 -0.37 19.37
N VAL A 328 -23.47 -0.99 18.24
CA VAL A 328 -23.17 -2.40 17.97
C VAL A 328 -22.39 -2.46 16.67
N VAL A 329 -21.20 -3.08 16.69
CA VAL A 329 -20.30 -3.14 15.53
C VAL A 329 -19.92 -4.58 15.21
N TYR A 330 -19.86 -4.94 13.92
CA TYR A 330 -19.39 -6.26 13.49
C TYR A 330 -17.85 -6.36 13.44
N SER A 331 -17.16 -5.77 14.42
CA SER A 331 -15.70 -5.79 14.52
C SER A 331 -15.28 -6.22 15.90
N LYS A 332 -14.03 -6.71 16.03
CA LYS A 332 -13.45 -6.83 17.37
C LYS A 332 -13.49 -5.46 18.04
N LEU A 333 -14.04 -5.40 19.26
CA LEU A 333 -14.12 -4.14 19.99
C LEU A 333 -12.70 -3.61 20.20
N GLY A 334 -12.50 -2.31 19.97
CA GLY A 334 -11.17 -1.74 19.86
C GLY A 334 -11.18 -0.23 20.04
N PRO A 335 -9.98 0.38 20.08
CA PRO A 335 -9.78 1.78 20.46
C PRO A 335 -10.69 2.77 19.71
N LYS A 336 -10.74 2.69 18.37
CA LYS A 336 -11.57 3.56 17.54
C LYS A 336 -13.06 3.57 17.96
N HIS A 337 -13.59 2.41 18.33
CA HIS A 337 -15.00 2.28 18.70
C HIS A 337 -15.29 2.96 20.04
N LYS A 338 -14.37 2.82 21.01
CA LYS A 338 -14.46 3.44 22.33
C LYS A 338 -14.36 4.96 22.24
N LEU A 339 -13.39 5.48 21.48
CA LEU A 339 -13.21 6.92 21.30
C LEU A 339 -14.44 7.60 20.69
N ARG A 340 -15.04 6.98 19.67
CA ARG A 340 -16.28 7.51 19.08
C ARG A 340 -17.42 7.57 20.09
N ALA A 341 -17.62 6.50 20.86
CA ALA A 341 -18.66 6.45 21.88
C ALA A 341 -18.41 7.47 22.99
N TRP A 342 -17.15 7.66 23.38
CA TRP A 342 -16.74 8.67 24.37
C TRP A 342 -17.03 10.09 23.91
N VAL A 343 -16.66 10.45 22.67
CA VAL A 343 -16.97 11.77 22.10
C VAL A 343 -18.48 12.03 22.06
N GLN A 344 -19.28 11.02 21.70
CA GLN A 344 -20.74 11.13 21.69
C GLN A 344 -21.32 11.28 23.10
N LEU A 345 -20.83 10.50 24.07
CA LEU A 345 -21.25 10.58 25.46
C LEU A 345 -20.95 11.95 26.07
N LEU A 346 -19.72 12.45 25.88
CA LEU A 346 -19.34 13.78 26.34
C LEU A 346 -20.21 14.87 25.73
N ALA A 347 -20.57 14.75 24.44
CA ALA A 347 -21.44 15.71 23.79
C ALA A 347 -22.83 15.76 24.43
N LEU A 348 -23.40 14.60 24.78
CA LEU A 348 -24.68 14.54 25.49
C LEU A 348 -24.58 15.10 26.91
N CYS A 349 -23.56 14.69 27.68
CA CYS A 349 -23.32 15.22 29.03
C CYS A 349 -23.14 16.75 29.04
N ALA A 350 -22.48 17.31 28.03
CA ALA A 350 -22.28 18.75 27.91
C ALA A 350 -23.57 19.49 27.49
N GLN A 351 -24.40 18.89 26.63
CA GLN A 351 -25.63 19.49 26.12
C GLN A 351 -26.78 19.46 27.12
N THR A 352 -26.94 18.35 27.85
CA THR A 352 -27.99 18.13 28.85
C THR A 352 -27.40 17.57 30.15
N PRO A 353 -26.79 18.43 30.99
CA PRO A 353 -26.02 18.01 32.16
C PRO A 353 -26.84 17.38 33.28
N ASP A 354 -28.16 17.62 33.31
CA ASP A 354 -29.07 17.07 34.33
C ASP A 354 -29.44 15.60 34.08
N GLN A 355 -29.05 15.03 32.93
CA GLN A 355 -29.36 13.66 32.56
C GLN A 355 -28.16 12.74 32.76
N ALA A 356 -28.39 11.59 33.39
CA ALA A 356 -27.37 10.57 33.64
C ALA A 356 -27.12 9.73 32.39
N TRP A 357 -26.36 10.29 31.44
CA TRP A 357 -26.04 9.61 30.19
C TRP A 357 -25.08 8.44 30.40
N GLU A 358 -25.23 7.40 29.59
CA GLU A 358 -24.29 6.29 29.48
C GLU A 358 -24.02 5.99 28.00
N ALA A 359 -22.88 5.36 27.70
CA ALA A 359 -22.63 4.83 26.36
C ALA A 359 -22.18 3.38 26.43
N VAL A 360 -22.82 2.53 25.63
CA VAL A 360 -22.46 1.11 25.51
C VAL A 360 -22.05 0.81 24.09
N THR A 361 -20.83 0.30 23.91
CA THR A 361 -20.36 -0.19 22.61
C THR A 361 -20.05 -1.67 22.68
N ALA A 362 -20.83 -2.47 21.96
CA ALA A 362 -20.66 -3.91 21.83
C ALA A 362 -20.01 -4.27 20.50
N GLY A 363 -19.04 -5.19 20.54
CA GLY A 363 -18.39 -5.75 19.37
C GLY A 363 -18.00 -7.21 19.59
N ARG A 364 -17.42 -7.83 18.56
CA ARG A 364 -17.02 -9.24 18.60
C ARG A 364 -15.91 -9.47 19.63
N GLY A 365 -16.09 -10.50 20.44
CA GLY A 365 -15.14 -10.98 21.44
C GLY A 365 -14.27 -12.14 20.93
N LYS A 366 -13.70 -12.91 21.87
CA LYS A 366 -12.98 -14.16 21.55
C LYS A 366 -13.97 -15.32 21.45
N LYS A 367 -13.68 -16.29 20.58
CA LYS A 367 -14.46 -17.55 20.44
C LYS A 367 -15.98 -17.35 20.25
N GLY A 368 -16.39 -16.33 19.49
CA GLY A 368 -17.81 -16.04 19.23
C GLY A 368 -18.57 -15.32 20.36
N GLY A 369 -17.88 -14.93 21.45
CA GLY A 369 -18.47 -14.12 22.52
C GLY A 369 -18.62 -12.65 22.15
N VAL A 370 -19.24 -11.87 23.04
CA VAL A 370 -19.41 -10.41 22.89
C VAL A 370 -18.50 -9.69 23.89
N LEU A 371 -17.80 -8.66 23.42
CA LEU A 371 -17.07 -7.73 24.28
C LEU A 371 -17.78 -6.39 24.24
N ALA A 372 -18.01 -5.80 25.40
CA ALA A 372 -18.67 -4.51 25.53
C ALA A 372 -17.85 -3.54 26.39
N SER A 373 -17.87 -2.28 25.98
CA SER A 373 -17.37 -1.14 26.74
C SER A 373 -18.58 -0.35 27.24
N HIS A 374 -18.70 -0.24 28.55
CA HIS A 374 -19.71 0.58 29.23
C HIS A 374 -19.02 1.82 29.76
N LEU A 375 -19.44 3.00 29.31
CA LEU A 375 -18.93 4.29 29.72
C LEU A 375 -20.00 4.99 30.54
N ALA A 376 -19.67 5.33 31.79
CA ALA A 376 -20.52 6.16 32.63
C ALA A 376 -20.38 7.63 32.23
N GLY A 377 -21.49 8.37 32.27
CA GLY A 377 -21.49 9.82 32.05
C GLY A 377 -20.67 10.56 33.11
N VAL A 378 -20.15 11.71 32.72
CA VAL A 378 -19.44 12.65 33.60
C VAL A 378 -20.27 13.91 33.82
N SER A 379 -19.86 14.77 34.75
CA SER A 379 -20.54 16.05 34.96
C SER A 379 -20.48 16.91 33.68
N GLY A 380 -21.47 17.78 33.46
CA GLY A 380 -21.45 18.67 32.29
C GLY A 380 -20.22 19.57 32.20
N ALA A 381 -19.68 20.00 33.35
CA ALA A 381 -18.45 20.78 33.40
C ALA A 381 -17.23 19.95 32.95
N ASP A 382 -17.10 18.72 33.45
CA ASP A 382 -16.03 17.81 33.05
C ASP A 382 -16.18 17.42 31.56
N ALA A 383 -17.42 17.26 31.09
CA ALA A 383 -17.70 16.94 29.70
C ALA A 383 -17.19 18.04 28.75
N VAL A 384 -17.48 19.30 29.06
CA VAL A 384 -16.96 20.46 28.32
C VAL A 384 -15.45 20.55 28.39
N ALA A 385 -14.84 20.30 29.56
CA ALA A 385 -13.39 20.31 29.73
C ALA A 385 -12.71 19.22 28.88
N HIS A 386 -13.22 17.99 28.92
CA HIS A 386 -12.68 16.89 28.12
C HIS A 386 -12.89 17.10 26.61
N LEU A 387 -14.05 17.61 26.18
CA LEU A 387 -14.25 17.95 24.76
C LEU A 387 -13.28 19.05 24.30
N ASN A 388 -13.04 20.04 25.13
CA ASN A 388 -12.07 21.10 24.84
C ASN A 388 -10.66 20.53 24.65
N ASP A 389 -10.24 19.63 25.55
CA ASP A 389 -8.95 18.97 25.45
C ASP A 389 -8.81 18.16 24.15
N LEU A 390 -9.85 17.40 23.79
CA LEU A 390 -9.88 16.64 22.54
C LEU A 390 -9.85 17.55 21.30
N VAL A 391 -10.50 18.72 21.36
CA VAL A 391 -10.48 19.72 20.28
C VAL A 391 -9.09 20.36 20.13
N GLU A 392 -8.39 20.63 21.22
CA GLU A 392 -7.01 21.13 21.15
C GLU A 392 -6.06 20.07 20.56
N VAL A 393 -6.26 18.79 20.89
CA VAL A 393 -5.55 17.68 20.23
C VAL A 393 -5.88 17.63 18.73
N TYR A 394 -7.16 17.78 18.34
CA TYR A 394 -7.56 17.86 16.93
C TYR A 394 -6.86 19.01 16.21
N ARG A 395 -6.87 20.23 16.77
CA ARG A 395 -6.25 21.41 16.19
C ARG A 395 -4.75 21.24 16.01
N ALA A 396 -4.06 20.71 17.03
CA ALA A 396 -2.64 20.39 16.93
C ALA A 396 -2.37 19.37 15.80
N GLY A 397 -3.23 18.36 15.68
CA GLY A 397 -3.11 17.33 14.64
C GLY A 397 -3.51 17.75 13.24
N MET A 398 -4.11 18.92 13.05
CA MET A 398 -4.27 19.55 11.74
C MET A 398 -3.05 20.40 11.34
N GLY A 399 -2.12 20.67 12.26
CA GLY A 399 -0.86 21.35 11.96
C GLY A 399 0.30 20.40 11.66
N ILE A 400 0.31 19.23 12.29
CA ILE A 400 1.38 18.22 12.19
C ILE A 400 0.79 16.80 12.40
N PRO A 401 1.35 15.74 11.78
CA PRO A 401 0.99 14.38 12.13
C PRO A 401 1.34 14.11 13.60
N LEU A 402 0.33 13.97 14.46
CA LEU A 402 0.59 13.72 15.87
C LEU A 402 1.16 12.32 16.10
N PRO A 403 2.11 12.15 17.03
CA PRO A 403 2.53 10.84 17.53
C PRO A 403 1.42 10.27 18.44
N LEU A 404 0.25 9.97 17.87
CA LEU A 404 -0.92 9.46 18.59
C LEU A 404 -1.59 8.30 17.82
N PRO A 405 -0.90 7.17 17.60
CA PRO A 405 -1.51 5.98 17.05
C PRO A 405 -2.52 5.39 18.07
N PRO A 406 -3.82 5.27 17.74
CA PRO A 406 -4.86 4.99 18.73
C PRO A 406 -4.69 3.68 19.52
N LYS A 407 -4.17 2.59 18.92
CA LYS A 407 -4.02 1.31 19.64
C LYS A 407 -2.84 1.32 20.60
N ALA A 408 -1.67 1.76 20.13
CA ALA A 408 -0.50 1.91 20.97
C ALA A 408 -0.73 2.94 22.09
N ALA A 409 -1.39 4.06 21.80
CA ALA A 409 -1.74 5.08 22.78
C ALA A 409 -2.73 4.55 23.84
N ALA A 410 -3.75 3.78 23.45
CA ALA A 410 -4.69 3.18 24.39
C ALA A 410 -3.99 2.24 25.39
N VAL A 411 -3.09 1.38 24.90
CA VAL A 411 -2.32 0.46 25.75
C VAL A 411 -1.38 1.23 26.66
N TYR A 412 -0.70 2.25 26.14
CA TYR A 412 0.18 3.11 26.93
C TYR A 412 -0.58 3.75 28.10
N ALA A 413 -1.68 4.44 27.81
CA ALA A 413 -2.47 5.15 28.81
C ALA A 413 -3.07 4.21 29.86
N ALA A 414 -3.56 3.03 29.46
CA ALA A 414 -4.03 2.02 30.39
C ALA A 414 -2.94 1.58 31.37
N LYS A 415 -1.72 1.32 30.88
CA LYS A 415 -0.59 0.97 31.75
C LYS A 415 -0.19 2.10 32.68
N ARG A 416 -0.16 3.34 32.19
CA ARG A 416 0.12 4.51 33.03
C ARG A 416 -0.94 4.72 34.11
N ARG A 417 -2.22 4.53 33.78
CA ARG A 417 -3.33 4.56 34.76
C ARG A 417 -3.17 3.51 35.86
N ASP A 418 -2.72 2.31 35.51
CA ASP A 418 -2.47 1.22 36.46
C ASP A 418 -1.18 1.44 37.30
N GLY A 419 -0.54 2.62 37.23
CA GLY A 419 0.66 2.96 37.99
C GLY A 419 1.96 2.35 37.46
N VAL A 420 1.95 1.77 36.26
CA VAL A 420 3.12 1.14 35.64
C VAL A 420 4.12 2.20 35.15
N SER A 421 5.42 1.92 35.26
CA SER A 421 6.48 2.84 34.81
C SER A 421 6.38 3.17 33.32
N VAL A 422 6.87 4.36 32.95
CA VAL A 422 6.95 4.85 31.56
C VAL A 422 7.60 3.82 30.64
N THR A 423 8.75 3.28 31.01
CA THR A 423 9.52 2.31 30.21
C THR A 423 8.76 1.03 29.89
N VAL A 424 7.99 0.52 30.86
CA VAL A 424 7.18 -0.69 30.64
C VAL A 424 5.95 -0.34 29.80
N ALA A 425 5.34 0.82 30.00
CA ALA A 425 4.23 1.30 29.17
C ALA A 425 4.66 1.48 27.70
N GLU A 426 5.83 2.08 27.43
CA GLU A 426 6.44 2.21 26.10
C GLU A 426 6.64 0.85 25.45
N THR A 427 7.17 -0.12 26.22
CA THR A 427 7.42 -1.48 25.72
C THR A 427 6.13 -2.19 25.30
N GLN A 428 5.04 -2.03 26.07
CA GLN A 428 3.75 -2.64 25.72
C GLN A 428 3.09 -1.92 24.54
N ALA A 429 3.13 -0.59 24.50
CA ALA A 429 2.66 0.19 23.35
C ALA A 429 3.41 -0.17 22.06
N GLY A 430 4.73 -0.41 22.16
CA GLY A 430 5.56 -0.84 21.04
C GLY A 430 5.13 -2.17 20.43
N LYS A 431 4.50 -3.07 21.20
CA LYS A 431 3.93 -4.35 20.69
C LYS A 431 2.62 -4.17 19.93
N GLU A 432 1.89 -3.09 20.17
CA GLU A 432 0.73 -2.71 19.35
C GLU A 432 1.18 -2.04 18.05
N TRP A 433 2.25 -1.26 18.12
CA TRP A 433 2.80 -0.50 17.01
C TRP A 433 3.46 -1.38 15.94
N ARG A 434 4.42 -2.22 16.34
CA ARG A 434 5.27 -2.96 15.38
C ARG A 434 4.68 -4.30 14.93
N THR A 435 5.02 -4.68 13.71
CA THR A 435 4.84 -6.03 13.13
C THR A 435 5.85 -7.01 13.74
N GLY A 436 5.50 -8.31 13.83
CA GLY A 436 6.48 -9.36 14.14
C GLY A 436 6.47 -9.93 15.57
N SER A 437 5.30 -9.97 16.22
CA SER A 437 5.08 -10.87 17.36
C SER A 437 4.57 -12.23 16.86
N PRO A 438 4.94 -13.38 17.47
CA PRO A 438 4.34 -14.68 17.14
C PRO A 438 2.80 -14.72 17.23
N MET A 439 2.20 -13.77 17.96
CA MET A 439 0.75 -13.60 18.13
C MET A 439 0.12 -12.52 17.25
N ARG A 440 0.91 -11.74 16.50
CA ARG A 440 0.40 -10.59 15.73
C ARG A 440 1.17 -10.42 14.42
N GLU A 441 0.52 -10.85 13.34
CA GLU A 441 1.05 -10.77 11.97
C GLU A 441 1.14 -9.33 11.45
N ILE A 442 0.29 -8.41 11.94
CA ILE A 442 0.19 -7.03 11.46
C ILE A 442 0.07 -6.05 12.64
N GLY A 443 1.00 -5.09 12.72
CA GLY A 443 1.03 -4.01 13.71
C GLY A 443 0.22 -2.79 13.29
N GLU A 444 0.09 -1.79 14.16
CA GLU A 444 -0.55 -0.51 13.81
C GLU A 444 0.27 0.31 12.81
N PHE A 445 1.59 0.15 12.76
CA PHE A 445 2.48 0.79 11.78
C PHE A 445 2.22 0.34 10.33
N ASP A 446 1.69 -0.87 10.13
CA ASP A 446 1.44 -1.42 8.79
C ASP A 446 0.30 -0.71 8.03
N ASP A 447 -0.41 0.21 8.69
CA ASP A 447 -1.34 1.10 8.02
C ASP A 447 -0.58 2.05 7.07
N ALA A 448 -1.02 2.10 5.80
CA ALA A 448 -0.36 2.87 4.74
C ALA A 448 -0.24 4.37 5.07
N ASP A 449 -1.19 4.93 5.84
CA ASP A 449 -1.15 6.33 6.25
C ASP A 449 0.01 6.56 7.26
N HIS A 450 0.31 5.58 8.12
CA HIS A 450 1.45 5.66 9.05
C HIS A 450 2.80 5.49 8.33
N GLN A 451 2.94 4.51 7.45
CA GLN A 451 4.18 4.28 6.68
C GLN A 451 4.56 5.44 5.76
N ARG A 452 3.57 6.24 5.35
CA ARG A 452 3.79 7.44 4.53
C ARG A 452 4.43 8.58 5.33
N VAL A 453 4.15 8.65 6.63
CA VAL A 453 4.64 9.72 7.52
C VAL A 453 5.92 9.30 8.23
N TRP A 454 6.00 8.07 8.70
CA TRP A 454 7.11 7.55 9.50
C TRP A 454 7.81 6.39 8.78
N GLU A 455 9.14 6.44 8.73
CA GLU A 455 9.96 5.41 8.07
C GLU A 455 10.35 4.27 9.01
N ASP A 456 10.46 4.55 10.30
CA ASP A 456 10.88 3.59 11.31
C ASP A 456 9.66 2.89 11.94
N VAL A 457 9.64 1.56 11.81
CA VAL A 457 8.64 0.67 12.42
C VAL A 457 8.73 0.63 13.95
N SER A 458 9.83 1.10 14.54
CA SER A 458 9.96 1.20 15.99
C SER A 458 9.08 2.33 16.54
N LEU A 459 8.63 2.18 17.79
CA LEU A 459 7.91 3.27 18.48
C LEU A 459 8.85 4.46 18.77
N GLY A 460 10.18 4.27 18.68
CA GLY A 460 11.19 5.27 19.06
C GLY A 460 11.02 6.59 18.32
N THR A 461 10.62 6.57 17.05
CA THR A 461 10.35 7.80 16.29
C THR A 461 9.20 8.63 16.88
N LEU A 462 8.19 7.98 17.45
CA LEU A 462 7.07 8.67 18.13
C LEU A 462 7.48 9.20 19.51
N LEU A 463 8.35 8.47 20.21
CA LEU A 463 8.87 8.85 21.53
C LEU A 463 9.94 9.95 21.46
N ALA A 464 10.58 10.14 20.30
CA ALA A 464 11.60 11.15 20.09
C ALA A 464 11.05 12.59 20.11
N VAL A 465 9.74 12.78 19.98
CA VAL A 465 9.10 14.10 20.09
C VAL A 465 9.04 14.47 21.58
N PRO A 466 9.77 15.51 22.03
CA PRO A 466 9.81 15.89 23.44
C PRO A 466 8.44 16.31 23.95
N ALA A 467 8.21 16.14 25.24
CA ALA A 467 7.00 16.66 25.89
C ALA A 467 6.83 18.16 25.64
N ASP A 468 5.60 18.59 25.45
CA ASP A 468 5.25 19.99 25.33
C ASP A 468 5.25 20.60 26.74
N PRO A 469 6.16 21.54 27.05
CA PRO A 469 6.25 22.14 28.39
C PRO A 469 5.04 23.02 28.73
N SER A 470 4.24 23.44 27.74
CA SER A 470 3.01 24.18 27.98
C SER A 470 1.86 23.28 28.42
N ASP A 471 1.95 21.97 28.19
CA ASP A 471 0.96 20.98 28.62
C ASP A 471 1.25 20.51 30.04
N THR A 472 0.68 21.21 31.03
CA THR A 472 0.92 20.95 32.46
C THR A 472 0.06 19.83 33.04
N ARG A 473 -0.78 19.15 32.24
CA ARG A 473 -1.69 18.10 32.72
C ARG A 473 -0.95 16.85 33.16
N TRP A 474 0.14 16.51 32.46
CA TRP A 474 0.93 15.30 32.69
C TRP A 474 2.43 15.64 32.69
N PRO A 475 2.91 16.36 33.72
CA PRO A 475 4.30 16.84 33.79
C PRO A 475 5.31 15.70 34.01
N ASP A 476 4.83 14.52 34.38
CA ASP A 476 5.62 13.31 34.58
C ASP A 476 5.90 12.52 33.28
N GLU A 477 5.30 12.93 32.17
CA GLU A 477 5.49 12.29 30.86
C GLU A 477 6.69 12.90 30.10
N PRO A 478 7.68 12.10 29.65
CA PRO A 478 8.91 12.63 29.07
C PRO A 478 8.79 13.05 27.59
N HIS A 479 7.73 12.62 26.91
CA HIS A 479 7.56 12.76 25.47
C HIS A 479 6.11 13.09 25.09
N ARG A 480 5.91 13.69 23.91
CA ARG A 480 4.59 14.13 23.43
C ARG A 480 3.60 12.98 23.25
N PHE A 481 4.08 11.80 22.84
CA PHE A 481 3.25 10.59 22.71
C PHE A 481 2.49 10.27 24.00
N GLY A 482 3.20 10.23 25.13
CA GLY A 482 2.65 9.93 26.46
C GLY A 482 1.66 10.98 26.96
N GLN A 483 1.98 12.27 26.80
CA GLN A 483 1.07 13.37 27.13
C GLN A 483 -0.24 13.25 26.35
N LEU A 484 -0.17 13.07 25.02
CA LEU A 484 -1.35 12.95 24.17
C LEU A 484 -2.14 11.66 24.47
N ALA A 485 -1.44 10.54 24.69
CA ALA A 485 -2.09 9.28 25.04
C ALA A 485 -2.90 9.42 26.33
N ARG A 486 -2.33 10.00 27.39
CA ARG A 486 -3.05 10.20 28.66
C ARG A 486 -4.15 11.24 28.57
N ALA A 487 -3.93 12.35 27.87
CA ALA A 487 -4.96 13.37 27.64
C ALA A 487 -6.21 12.80 26.94
N VAL A 488 -6.02 11.92 25.95
CA VAL A 488 -7.13 11.33 25.19
C VAL A 488 -7.78 10.14 25.91
N TRP A 489 -7.00 9.29 26.57
CA TRP A 489 -7.48 8.00 27.05
C TRP A 489 -7.77 7.94 28.55
N THR A 490 -7.06 8.68 29.39
CA THR A 490 -7.25 8.56 30.86
C THR A 490 -8.70 8.87 31.28
N PRO A 491 -9.32 10.00 30.84
CA PRO A 491 -10.71 10.29 31.20
C PRO A 491 -11.70 9.20 30.74
N LEU A 492 -11.50 8.68 29.53
CA LEU A 492 -12.32 7.59 28.98
C LEU A 492 -12.18 6.33 29.83
N LEU A 493 -10.94 5.95 30.16
CA LEU A 493 -10.63 4.75 30.92
C LEU A 493 -11.18 4.83 32.34
N ASP A 494 -11.15 6.00 32.97
CA ASP A 494 -11.70 6.22 34.31
C ASP A 494 -13.23 6.07 34.34
N ALA A 495 -13.90 6.39 33.24
CA ALA A 495 -15.34 6.18 33.04
C ALA A 495 -15.70 4.78 32.52
N GLU A 496 -14.72 3.94 32.14
CA GLU A 496 -14.95 2.66 31.46
C GLU A 496 -15.04 1.46 32.41
N THR A 497 -16.11 0.69 32.26
CA THR A 497 -16.22 -0.69 32.74
C THR A 497 -16.28 -1.64 31.55
N ALA A 498 -15.29 -2.54 31.44
CA ALA A 498 -15.25 -3.56 30.38
C ALA A 498 -16.00 -4.83 30.81
N VAL A 499 -16.91 -5.31 29.96
CA VAL A 499 -17.69 -6.54 30.18
C VAL A 499 -17.42 -7.53 29.05
N SER A 500 -17.17 -8.79 29.40
CA SER A 500 -17.04 -9.90 28.46
C SER A 500 -18.13 -10.92 28.76
N SER A 501 -18.91 -11.30 27.75
CA SER A 501 -19.95 -12.33 27.83
C SER A 501 -19.66 -13.48 26.90
#